data_AF-A0A2A3L0U3-F1
#
_entry.id   AF-A0A2A3L0U3-F1
#
_cell.length_a   1.000
_cell.length_b   1.000
_cell.length_c   1.000
_cell.angle_alpha   90.00
_cell.angle_beta   90.00
_cell.angle_gamma   90.00
#
_symmetry.space_group_name_H-M   'P 1'
#
loop_
_entity.id
_entity.type
_entity.pdbx_description
1 polymer ?
#
loop_
_entity_poly.entity_id
_entity_poly.type
_entity_poly.pdbx_seq_one_letter_code
_entity_poly.pdbx_strand_id
1 'polypeptide(L)'
;MTAFAGKAAASADKVRGGYYTPAPVARFLARWVRRAGPRIVEPSCGDGAILREMGRLSDRVHGVELIPHEAAKARRFAPVSAESLFSWLATAEDGGWDGVAGNPPYIRFGNWASPQRDPALALLRREGLRPTRLTNAWVPFVVAGTVLVRDGGRVGLVLPAELLQVGYAAQLREFLLSRFRDITLLTFERLVFDGVLQEVVLFCGVVGTGPARIRTVTLAGADALADIDVERLASAPALLHEHEKWTKYFLDPAAIELLRALKASATLTRLGALAEVDVGIVTGRNAFFTFTDEQVTALGLRRHCVPLVSRSAQLSGLIYDTDCRASDLAAGQRGWLLNAPREPADPALTAHIRAGEAAGVHRGYKCSIRTPWWSTPSLWQPDLFLLRQIHAAPRLTVNAAGATSTDTVHRVRVGPGVDPAALAAVFHNSVTFAFAEIMGRSYGGGVLELEPREAEQLPLPRPECADADLVGDVDLLLKAGELDKALDVVDRRVLIDALGVPPRAVADCRAAWACLRDRRKRRASR
;
A
#
# COMPACT_ATOMS: atom_id res chain seq x y z
N MET A 1 -20.85 -25.38 -13.10
CA MET A 1 -19.65 -24.50 -12.96
C MET A 1 -19.84 -23.30 -13.88
N THR A 2 -19.65 -22.07 -13.43
CA THR A 2 -19.83 -20.88 -14.27
C THR A 2 -18.69 -20.77 -15.28
N ALA A 3 -19.01 -20.73 -16.58
CA ALA A 3 -18.04 -20.79 -17.68
C ALA A 3 -16.97 -19.68 -17.65
N PHE A 4 -17.24 -18.54 -16.97
CA PHE A 4 -16.28 -17.46 -16.76
C PHE A 4 -16.37 -16.89 -15.32
N ALA A 5 -15.82 -17.61 -14.35
CA ALA A 5 -15.81 -17.20 -12.94
C ALA A 5 -15.29 -15.75 -12.73
N GLY A 6 -15.85 -15.05 -11.74
CA GLY A 6 -15.51 -13.66 -11.40
C GLY A 6 -15.21 -13.45 -9.91
N LYS A 7 -14.74 -12.26 -9.53
CA LYS A 7 -14.55 -11.88 -8.11
C LYS A 7 -15.90 -11.68 -7.43
N ALA A 8 -16.03 -12.16 -6.18
CA ALA A 8 -17.24 -12.04 -5.36
C ALA A 8 -17.50 -10.60 -4.88
N ALA A 9 -18.77 -10.27 -4.58
CA ALA A 9 -19.18 -8.97 -4.06
C ALA A 9 -18.80 -8.78 -2.57
N ALA A 10 -18.67 -7.52 -2.13
CA ALA A 10 -18.34 -7.18 -0.73
C ALA A 10 -19.56 -7.30 0.21
N SER A 11 -19.34 -7.69 1.48
CA SER A 11 -20.37 -7.87 2.51
C SER A 11 -20.88 -6.56 3.13
N ALA A 12 -22.07 -6.59 3.76
CA ALA A 12 -22.74 -5.44 4.39
C ALA A 12 -21.95 -4.81 5.56
N ASP A 13 -21.20 -5.59 6.34
CA ASP A 13 -20.36 -5.07 7.43
C ASP A 13 -19.23 -4.17 6.90
N LYS A 14 -18.76 -4.43 5.68
CA LYS A 14 -17.77 -3.62 4.98
C LYS A 14 -18.32 -2.25 4.54
N VAL A 15 -19.64 -2.09 4.52
CA VAL A 15 -20.34 -0.83 4.17
C VAL A 15 -20.56 0.02 5.41
N ARG A 16 -20.78 -0.60 6.59
CA ARG A 16 -20.99 0.11 7.87
C ARG A 16 -19.70 0.73 8.44
N GLY A 17 -18.54 0.11 8.17
CA GLY A 17 -17.22 0.70 8.47
C GLY A 17 -16.86 0.83 9.96
N GLY A 18 -17.67 0.24 10.87
CA GLY A 18 -17.42 0.22 12.30
C GLY A 18 -16.94 -1.16 12.78
N TYR A 19 -15.84 -1.18 13.54
CA TYR A 19 -15.27 -2.38 14.13
C TYR A 19 -15.07 -2.16 15.63
N TYR A 20 -15.50 -3.11 16.46
CA TYR A 20 -15.37 -2.97 17.91
C TYR A 20 -13.91 -3.07 18.36
N THR A 21 -13.50 -2.14 19.21
CA THR A 21 -12.13 -2.06 19.72
C THR A 21 -11.88 -3.14 20.78
N PRO A 22 -10.86 -4.01 20.62
CA PRO A 22 -10.50 -5.01 21.62
C PRO A 22 -10.18 -4.39 22.99
N ALA A 23 -10.53 -5.09 24.06
CA ALA A 23 -10.34 -4.60 25.42
C ALA A 23 -8.89 -4.20 25.77
N PRO A 24 -7.83 -4.93 25.35
CA PRO A 24 -6.46 -4.49 25.60
C PRO A 24 -6.13 -3.15 24.95
N VAL A 25 -6.60 -2.93 23.71
CA VAL A 25 -6.40 -1.68 22.96
C VAL A 25 -7.15 -0.53 23.62
N ALA A 26 -8.42 -0.74 23.97
CA ALA A 26 -9.25 0.27 24.63
C ALA A 26 -8.63 0.74 25.96
N ARG A 27 -8.18 -0.20 26.78
CA ARG A 27 -7.55 0.07 28.07
C ARG A 27 -6.22 0.82 27.92
N PHE A 28 -5.41 0.43 26.94
CA PHE A 28 -4.15 1.10 26.63
C PHE A 28 -4.37 2.56 26.21
N LEU A 29 -5.25 2.82 25.24
CA LEU A 29 -5.52 4.18 24.75
C LEU A 29 -6.11 5.07 25.85
N ALA A 30 -7.04 4.56 26.66
CA ALA A 30 -7.63 5.30 27.77
C ALA A 30 -6.56 5.74 28.80
N ARG A 31 -5.67 4.82 29.20
CA ARG A 31 -4.54 5.16 30.10
C ARG A 31 -3.58 6.15 29.47
N TRP A 32 -3.26 5.99 28.18
CA TRP A 32 -2.35 6.86 27.45
C TRP A 32 -2.83 8.31 27.46
N VAL A 33 -4.08 8.56 27.07
CA VAL A 33 -4.60 9.93 26.97
C VAL A 33 -4.83 10.56 28.34
N ARG A 34 -5.21 9.76 29.35
CA ARG A 34 -5.43 10.23 30.73
C ARG A 34 -4.18 10.84 31.37
N ARG A 35 -2.98 10.44 30.93
CA ARG A 35 -1.71 11.02 31.42
C ARG A 35 -1.58 12.51 31.14
N ALA A 36 -2.27 13.04 30.13
CA ALA A 36 -2.28 14.47 29.86
C ALA A 36 -3.16 15.28 30.83
N GLY A 37 -4.20 14.66 31.39
CA GLY A 37 -5.14 15.30 32.30
C GLY A 37 -6.51 14.61 32.31
N PRO A 38 -7.44 15.08 33.15
CA PRO A 38 -8.73 14.43 33.36
C PRO A 38 -9.77 14.73 32.27
N ARG A 39 -9.71 15.86 31.56
CA ARG A 39 -10.72 16.25 30.56
C ARG A 39 -10.44 15.52 29.24
N ILE A 40 -11.13 14.41 29.00
CA ILE A 40 -10.86 13.52 27.87
C ILE A 40 -12.13 13.21 27.05
N VAL A 41 -12.00 13.06 25.73
CA VAL A 41 -13.14 12.87 24.82
C VAL A 41 -12.92 11.72 23.84
N GLU A 42 -13.99 10.99 23.53
CA GLU A 42 -14.05 10.02 22.42
C GLU A 42 -14.98 10.52 21.30
N PRO A 43 -14.45 10.99 20.15
CA PRO A 43 -15.21 11.70 19.13
C PRO A 43 -16.03 10.81 18.16
N SER A 44 -16.04 9.49 18.37
CA SER A 44 -16.77 8.50 17.56
C SER A 44 -16.95 7.20 18.35
N CYS A 45 -17.66 7.26 19.48
CA CYS A 45 -17.52 6.26 20.54
C CYS A 45 -18.20 4.91 20.29
N GLY A 46 -19.07 4.77 19.28
CA GLY A 46 -19.76 3.52 18.99
C GLY A 46 -20.51 3.00 20.21
N ASP A 47 -20.29 1.74 20.58
CA ASP A 47 -20.87 1.13 21.77
C ASP A 47 -20.19 1.55 23.09
N GLY A 48 -19.13 2.35 23.02
CA GLY A 48 -18.41 2.90 24.15
C GLY A 48 -17.28 2.01 24.68
N ALA A 49 -16.70 1.12 23.86
CA ALA A 49 -15.61 0.23 24.29
C ALA A 49 -14.41 0.99 24.92
N ILE A 50 -13.95 2.09 24.31
CA ILE A 50 -12.87 2.94 24.84
C ILE A 50 -13.43 3.88 25.92
N LEU A 51 -14.60 4.48 25.69
CA LEU A 51 -15.32 5.35 26.64
C LEU A 51 -15.49 4.71 28.02
N ARG A 52 -15.79 3.41 28.06
CA ARG A 52 -15.89 2.62 29.30
C ARG A 52 -14.59 2.62 30.10
N GLU A 53 -13.45 2.45 29.43
CA GLU A 53 -12.16 2.46 30.11
C GLU A 53 -11.76 3.89 30.52
N MET A 54 -12.13 4.90 29.73
CA MET A 54 -11.92 6.32 30.09
C MET A 54 -12.75 6.72 31.32
N GLY A 55 -14.03 6.35 31.38
CA GLY A 55 -14.93 6.63 32.50
C GLY A 55 -14.53 5.97 33.83
N ARG A 56 -13.70 4.92 33.78
CA ARG A 56 -13.07 4.33 34.98
C ARG A 56 -11.89 5.15 35.51
N LEU A 57 -11.30 6.01 34.69
CA LEU A 57 -10.07 6.74 34.98
C LEU A 57 -10.29 8.24 35.21
N SER A 58 -11.44 8.76 34.81
CA SER A 58 -11.82 10.16 34.96
C SER A 58 -13.33 10.33 35.03
N ASP A 59 -13.78 11.34 35.75
CA ASP A 59 -15.15 11.83 35.80
C ASP A 59 -15.45 12.89 34.72
N ARG A 60 -14.41 13.50 34.12
CA ARG A 60 -14.51 14.53 33.07
C ARG A 60 -14.38 13.93 31.66
N VAL A 61 -15.24 12.96 31.37
CA VAL A 61 -15.25 12.21 30.10
C VAL A 61 -16.46 12.60 29.26
N HIS A 62 -16.29 12.73 27.95
CA HIS A 62 -17.39 12.95 27.01
C HIS A 62 -17.27 12.06 25.78
N GLY A 63 -18.38 11.57 25.25
CA GLY A 63 -18.45 10.84 23.99
C GLY A 63 -19.26 11.58 22.93
N VAL A 64 -18.95 11.34 21.67
CA VAL A 64 -19.76 11.76 20.52
C VAL A 64 -20.02 10.53 19.65
N GLU A 65 -21.29 10.30 19.32
CA GLU A 65 -21.69 9.17 18.46
C GLU A 65 -22.86 9.57 17.58
N LEU A 66 -22.70 9.33 16.28
CA LEU A 66 -23.67 9.69 15.27
C LEU A 66 -24.92 8.82 15.32
N ILE A 67 -24.79 7.53 15.60
CA ILE A 67 -25.87 6.55 15.57
C ILE A 67 -26.58 6.56 16.94
N PRO A 68 -27.86 6.98 17.02
CA PRO A 68 -28.55 7.13 18.30
C PRO A 68 -28.60 5.85 19.15
N HIS A 69 -28.71 4.69 18.51
CA HIS A 69 -28.73 3.40 19.20
C HIS A 69 -27.39 3.06 19.85
N GLU A 70 -26.26 3.34 19.19
CA GLU A 70 -24.93 3.12 19.76
C GLU A 70 -24.64 4.14 20.87
N ALA A 71 -25.00 5.42 20.64
CA ALA A 71 -24.90 6.48 21.64
C ALA A 71 -25.65 6.10 22.94
N ALA A 72 -26.83 5.49 22.83
CA ALA A 72 -27.60 5.03 23.99
C ALA A 72 -26.89 3.94 24.80
N LYS A 73 -26.12 3.04 24.16
CA LYS A 73 -25.28 2.06 24.87
C LYS A 73 -24.12 2.74 25.58
N ALA A 74 -23.42 3.64 24.87
CA ALA A 74 -22.24 4.34 25.38
C ALA A 74 -22.56 5.27 26.57
N ARG A 75 -23.78 5.84 26.64
CA ARG A 75 -24.24 6.67 27.78
C ARG A 75 -24.20 6.00 29.15
N ARG A 76 -24.07 4.67 29.20
CA ARG A 76 -23.86 3.93 30.45
C ARG A 76 -22.50 4.20 31.09
N PHE A 77 -21.55 4.74 30.33
CA PHE A 77 -20.16 4.91 30.75
C PHE A 77 -19.75 6.36 30.97
N ALA A 78 -20.27 7.29 30.17
CA ALA A 78 -20.05 8.73 30.28
C ALA A 78 -21.15 9.50 29.53
N PRO A 79 -21.30 10.82 29.72
CA PRO A 79 -22.13 11.66 28.87
C PRO A 79 -21.80 11.51 27.37
N VAL A 80 -22.83 11.39 26.51
CA VAL A 80 -22.67 11.25 25.05
C VAL A 80 -23.62 12.16 24.27
N SER A 81 -23.05 12.98 23.40
CA SER A 81 -23.77 13.73 22.36
C SER A 81 -24.12 12.82 21.20
N ALA A 82 -25.42 12.66 20.91
CA ALA A 82 -25.92 11.79 19.84
C ALA A 82 -26.04 12.57 18.52
N GLU A 83 -24.90 12.96 17.94
CA GLU A 83 -24.82 13.78 16.74
C GLU A 83 -23.53 13.51 15.95
N SER A 84 -23.39 14.12 14.78
CA SER A 84 -22.14 14.08 13.99
C SER A 84 -21.01 14.80 14.74
N LEU A 85 -19.81 14.21 14.78
CA LEU A 85 -18.61 14.85 15.30
C LEU A 85 -18.40 16.26 14.71
N PHE A 86 -18.61 16.43 13.41
CA PHE A 86 -18.34 17.70 12.75
C PHE A 86 -19.41 18.76 13.04
N SER A 87 -20.61 18.34 13.44
CA SER A 87 -21.64 19.24 13.97
C SER A 87 -21.31 19.65 15.41
N TRP A 88 -20.93 18.68 16.24
CA TRP A 88 -20.51 18.91 17.61
C TRP A 88 -19.27 19.81 17.70
N LEU A 89 -18.29 19.61 16.81
CA LEU A 89 -17.07 20.42 16.74
C LEU A 89 -17.35 21.91 16.45
N ALA A 90 -18.48 22.23 15.78
CA ALA A 90 -18.84 23.62 15.49
C ALA A 90 -19.30 24.40 16.74
N THR A 91 -19.67 23.70 17.82
CA THR A 91 -20.12 24.29 19.09
C THR A 91 -19.19 23.95 20.26
N ALA A 92 -18.25 23.02 20.07
CA ALA A 92 -17.24 22.67 21.06
C ALA A 92 -16.16 23.76 21.18
N GLU A 93 -15.59 23.90 22.38
CA GLU A 93 -14.40 24.73 22.60
C GLU A 93 -13.17 24.09 21.94
N ASP A 94 -12.54 24.81 21.00
CA ASP A 94 -11.28 24.40 20.38
C ASP A 94 -10.15 24.34 21.44
N GLY A 95 -9.27 23.32 21.33
CA GLY A 95 -8.08 23.21 22.17
C GLY A 95 -8.34 23.09 23.68
N GLY A 96 -9.53 22.64 24.09
CA GLY A 96 -9.92 22.55 25.50
C GLY A 96 -9.68 21.19 26.17
N TRP A 97 -9.40 20.14 25.40
CA TRP A 97 -9.30 18.76 25.90
C TRP A 97 -7.86 18.37 26.24
N ASP A 98 -7.67 17.68 27.37
CA ASP A 98 -6.38 17.10 27.75
C ASP A 98 -6.02 15.93 26.84
N GLY A 99 -7.02 15.15 26.40
CA GLY A 99 -6.77 14.07 25.47
C GLY A 99 -7.97 13.53 24.72
N VAL A 100 -7.67 12.91 23.58
CA VAL A 100 -8.63 12.29 22.66
C VAL A 100 -8.25 10.84 22.46
N ALA A 101 -9.15 9.91 22.76
CA ALA A 101 -8.99 8.51 22.37
C ALA A 101 -10.11 8.07 21.43
N GLY A 102 -9.86 7.16 20.48
CA GLY A 102 -10.94 6.70 19.60
C GLY A 102 -10.54 5.71 18.51
N ASN A 103 -11.56 5.11 17.89
CA ASN A 103 -11.43 4.29 16.70
C ASN A 103 -12.30 4.90 15.57
N PRO A 104 -11.73 5.78 14.73
CA PRO A 104 -12.48 6.44 13.65
C PRO A 104 -13.13 5.47 12.64
N PRO A 105 -14.20 5.86 11.95
CA PRO A 105 -14.88 5.01 10.97
C PRO A 105 -14.09 4.87 9.66
N TYR A 106 -14.07 3.67 9.07
CA TYR A 106 -13.28 3.36 7.85
C TYR A 106 -14.18 3.31 6.61
N ILE A 107 -14.64 4.47 6.15
CA ILE A 107 -15.60 4.60 5.03
C ILE A 107 -14.91 5.21 3.81
N ARG A 108 -14.96 4.50 2.68
CA ARG A 108 -14.45 4.99 1.38
C ARG A 108 -15.33 6.14 0.87
N PHE A 109 -14.71 7.11 0.20
CA PHE A 109 -15.38 8.30 -0.32
C PHE A 109 -16.71 8.04 -1.04
N GLY A 110 -16.74 7.04 -1.95
CA GLY A 110 -17.94 6.71 -2.73
C GLY A 110 -19.11 6.13 -1.91
N ASN A 111 -18.82 5.60 -0.72
CA ASN A 111 -19.81 5.05 0.21
C ASN A 111 -20.12 6.01 1.36
N TRP A 112 -19.48 7.19 1.40
CA TRP A 112 -19.62 8.14 2.49
C TRP A 112 -20.68 9.20 2.16
N ALA A 113 -21.78 9.17 2.92
CA ALA A 113 -22.94 10.03 2.71
C ALA A 113 -22.57 11.53 2.77
N SER A 114 -23.03 12.30 1.79
CA SER A 114 -22.70 13.74 1.64
C SER A 114 -22.94 14.57 2.90
N PRO A 115 -24.06 14.44 3.65
CA PRO A 115 -24.30 15.26 4.84
C PRO A 115 -23.26 15.10 5.96
N GLN A 116 -22.62 13.93 6.04
CA GLN A 116 -21.55 13.67 7.01
C GLN A 116 -20.18 14.03 6.43
N ARG A 117 -19.99 13.76 5.14
CA ARG A 117 -18.73 13.97 4.43
C ARG A 117 -18.40 15.44 4.27
N ASP A 118 -19.34 16.26 3.83
CA ASP A 118 -19.03 17.61 3.35
C ASP A 118 -18.52 18.54 4.49
N PRO A 119 -19.10 18.52 5.72
CA PRO A 119 -18.52 19.22 6.87
C PRO A 119 -17.13 18.71 7.26
N ALA A 120 -16.90 17.40 7.17
CA ALA A 120 -15.60 16.81 7.43
C ALA A 120 -14.52 17.28 6.44
N LEU A 121 -14.87 17.40 5.15
CA LEU A 121 -13.98 17.95 4.13
C LEU A 121 -13.75 19.46 4.31
N ALA A 122 -14.72 20.19 4.85
CA ALA A 122 -14.55 21.60 5.18
C ALA A 122 -13.51 21.79 6.30
N LEU A 123 -13.54 20.95 7.34
CA LEU A 123 -12.52 20.93 8.39
C LEU A 123 -11.11 20.70 7.81
N LEU A 124 -10.95 19.72 6.93
CA LEU A 124 -9.66 19.45 6.29
C LEU A 124 -9.12 20.68 5.56
N ARG A 125 -9.98 21.37 4.80
CA ARG A 125 -9.59 22.59 4.08
C ARG A 125 -9.21 23.72 5.02
N ARG A 126 -9.93 23.88 6.13
CA ARG A 126 -9.62 24.87 7.18
C ARG A 126 -8.23 24.65 7.77
N GLU A 127 -7.84 23.40 7.97
CA GLU A 127 -6.50 23.03 8.47
C GLU A 127 -5.42 22.96 7.38
N GLY A 128 -5.72 23.42 6.15
CA GLY A 128 -4.76 23.51 5.05
C GLY A 128 -4.61 22.25 4.20
N LEU A 129 -5.39 21.19 4.45
CA LEU A 129 -5.39 19.97 3.65
C LEU A 129 -6.30 20.10 2.42
N ARG A 130 -5.94 19.42 1.33
CA ARG A 130 -6.65 19.38 0.05
C ARG A 130 -7.20 17.97 -0.20
N PRO A 131 -8.37 17.62 0.36
CA PRO A 131 -8.91 16.28 0.20
C PRO A 131 -9.29 15.97 -1.25
N THR A 132 -9.08 14.73 -1.64
CA THR A 132 -9.46 14.19 -2.97
C THR A 132 -10.62 13.19 -2.83
N ARG A 133 -11.16 12.70 -3.96
CA ARG A 133 -12.13 11.58 -3.97
C ARG A 133 -11.55 10.24 -3.50
N LEU A 134 -10.26 10.18 -3.15
CA LEU A 134 -9.61 9.02 -2.53
C LEU A 134 -9.61 9.09 -0.99
N THR A 135 -10.01 10.24 -0.42
CA THR A 135 -10.00 10.45 1.04
C THR A 135 -10.98 9.49 1.73
N ASN A 136 -10.49 8.80 2.75
CA ASN A 136 -11.30 7.94 3.63
C ASN A 136 -11.77 8.73 4.86
N ALA A 137 -12.92 8.36 5.43
CA ALA A 137 -13.54 9.03 6.57
C ALA A 137 -12.63 9.14 7.81
N TRP A 138 -11.72 8.20 8.06
CA TRP A 138 -10.82 8.29 9.23
C TRP A 138 -9.91 9.53 9.21
N VAL A 139 -9.56 10.06 8.05
CA VAL A 139 -8.63 11.21 7.88
C VAL A 139 -9.14 12.47 8.61
N PRO A 140 -10.35 12.97 8.35
CA PRO A 140 -10.88 14.14 9.06
C PRO A 140 -11.15 13.90 10.55
N PHE A 141 -11.39 12.66 10.99
CA PHE A 141 -11.49 12.35 12.42
C PHE A 141 -10.14 12.50 13.13
N VAL A 142 -9.03 12.16 12.47
CA VAL A 142 -7.67 12.42 13.00
C VAL A 142 -7.43 13.92 13.14
N VAL A 143 -7.81 14.70 12.12
CA VAL A 143 -7.68 16.16 12.16
C VAL A 143 -8.55 16.77 13.26
N ALA A 144 -9.81 16.36 13.37
CA ALA A 144 -10.71 16.80 14.44
C ALA A 144 -10.16 16.45 15.84
N GLY A 145 -9.70 15.21 16.03
CA GLY A 145 -9.08 14.78 17.28
C GLY A 145 -7.82 15.56 17.64
N THR A 146 -7.09 16.08 16.65
CA THR A 146 -5.93 16.94 16.88
C THR A 146 -6.34 18.36 17.28
N VAL A 147 -7.33 18.95 16.60
CA VAL A 147 -7.81 20.32 16.87
C VAL A 147 -8.48 20.45 18.24
N LEU A 148 -9.13 19.39 18.73
CA LEU A 148 -9.77 19.37 20.05
C LEU A 148 -8.78 19.45 21.22
N VAL A 149 -7.52 19.04 21.00
CA VAL A 149 -6.54 18.83 22.07
C VAL A 149 -5.65 20.04 22.25
N ARG A 150 -5.46 20.44 23.51
CA ARG A 150 -4.57 21.55 23.88
C ARG A 150 -3.09 21.22 23.63
N ASP A 151 -2.25 22.25 23.64
CA ASP A 151 -0.80 22.07 23.69
C ASP A 151 -0.38 21.18 24.89
N GLY A 152 0.51 20.21 24.64
CA GLY A 152 0.92 19.18 25.59
C GLY A 152 -0.11 18.07 25.84
N GLY A 153 -1.30 18.13 25.24
CA GLY A 153 -2.31 17.09 25.33
C GLY A 153 -1.97 15.84 24.50
N ARG A 154 -2.74 14.75 24.70
CA ARG A 154 -2.46 13.44 24.09
C ARG A 154 -3.59 12.96 23.18
N VAL A 155 -3.24 12.48 21.99
CA VAL A 155 -4.16 11.84 21.04
C VAL A 155 -3.80 10.37 20.90
N GLY A 156 -4.78 9.48 21.05
CA GLY A 156 -4.63 8.02 20.97
C GLY A 156 -5.67 7.41 20.03
N LEU A 157 -5.30 7.02 18.81
CA LEU A 157 -6.26 6.58 17.80
C LEU A 157 -5.93 5.20 17.24
N VAL A 158 -6.97 4.41 16.94
CA VAL A 158 -6.86 3.20 16.11
C VAL A 158 -7.01 3.59 14.65
N LEU A 159 -5.93 3.57 13.88
CA LEU A 159 -5.91 4.01 12.48
C LEU A 159 -5.56 2.86 11.54
N PRO A 160 -6.00 2.89 10.27
CA PRO A 160 -5.56 1.89 9.31
C PRO A 160 -4.06 2.09 8.99
N ALA A 161 -3.36 0.98 8.72
CA ALA A 161 -1.95 1.01 8.27
C ALA A 161 -1.74 1.81 6.97
N GLU A 162 -2.83 2.14 6.28
CA GLU A 162 -2.83 3.11 5.17
C GLU A 162 -2.15 4.43 5.52
N LEU A 163 -2.28 4.92 6.77
CA LEU A 163 -1.58 6.12 7.25
C LEU A 163 -0.09 6.12 6.87
N LEU A 164 0.56 4.96 6.97
CA LEU A 164 1.99 4.81 6.77
C LEU A 164 2.42 5.02 5.32
N GLN A 165 1.56 4.70 4.35
CA GLN A 165 2.04 4.37 3.01
C GLN A 165 1.16 4.86 1.85
N VAL A 166 -0.10 5.25 2.08
CA VAL A 166 -0.95 5.69 0.97
C VAL A 166 -0.69 7.16 0.61
N GLY A 167 -0.81 7.46 -0.68
CA GLY A 167 -0.58 8.81 -1.22
C GLY A 167 -1.60 9.84 -0.72
N TYR A 168 -2.88 9.47 -0.61
CA TYR A 168 -3.92 10.42 -0.16
C TYR A 168 -3.72 10.90 1.28
N ALA A 169 -2.96 10.15 2.09
CA ALA A 169 -2.64 10.51 3.48
C ALA A 169 -1.34 11.33 3.62
N ALA A 170 -0.68 11.71 2.51
CA ALA A 170 0.57 12.48 2.55
C ALA A 170 0.41 13.81 3.31
N GLN A 171 -0.61 14.60 2.96
CA GLN A 171 -0.89 15.87 3.65
C GLN A 171 -1.31 15.67 5.11
N LEU A 172 -1.94 14.53 5.44
CA LEU A 172 -2.21 14.19 6.84
C LEU A 172 -0.91 13.93 7.60
N ARG A 173 0.04 13.20 7.02
CA ARG A 173 1.35 12.97 7.66
C ARG A 173 2.06 14.30 7.92
N GLU A 174 2.06 15.23 6.97
CA GLU A 174 2.60 16.58 7.16
C GLU A 174 1.89 17.35 8.28
N PHE A 175 0.56 17.33 8.30
CA PHE A 175 -0.23 17.92 9.37
C PHE A 175 0.12 17.33 10.74
N LEU A 176 0.28 16.01 10.85
CA LEU A 176 0.68 15.36 12.10
C LEU A 176 2.10 15.77 12.51
N LEU A 177 3.05 15.83 11.56
CA LEU A 177 4.43 16.27 11.84
C LEU A 177 4.52 17.73 12.30
N SER A 178 3.59 18.60 11.88
CA SER A 178 3.59 20.00 12.29
C SER A 178 2.84 20.28 13.60
N ARG A 179 1.97 19.35 14.03
CA ARG A 179 1.12 19.51 15.22
C ARG A 179 1.59 18.71 16.45
N PHE A 180 2.39 17.67 16.26
CA PHE A 180 2.80 16.77 17.33
C PHE A 180 4.31 16.86 17.55
N ARG A 181 4.72 17.08 18.80
CA ARG A 181 6.15 17.01 19.18
C ARG A 181 6.64 15.56 19.32
N ASP A 182 5.75 14.63 19.68
CA ASP A 182 6.04 13.20 19.80
C ASP A 182 4.93 12.40 19.14
N ILE A 183 5.31 11.43 18.32
CA ILE A 183 4.42 10.47 17.65
C ILE A 183 4.97 9.08 17.91
N THR A 184 4.14 8.19 18.43
CA THR A 184 4.46 6.77 18.57
C THR A 184 3.45 5.95 17.77
N LEU A 185 3.96 5.07 16.91
CA LEU A 185 3.18 4.17 16.07
C LEU A 185 3.39 2.74 16.57
N LEU A 186 2.35 2.16 17.16
CA LEU A 186 2.38 0.76 17.56
C LEU A 186 1.70 -0.10 16.50
N THR A 187 2.38 -1.14 16.06
CA THR A 187 1.90 -2.12 15.08
C THR A 187 1.94 -3.51 15.67
N PHE A 188 1.20 -4.44 15.07
CA PHE A 188 1.08 -5.81 15.55
C PHE A 188 1.53 -6.81 14.48
N GLU A 189 2.19 -7.89 14.90
CA GLU A 189 2.54 -9.00 14.02
C GLU A 189 1.31 -9.81 13.60
N ARG A 190 0.33 -9.91 14.52
CA ARG A 190 -0.95 -10.60 14.31
C ARG A 190 -2.09 -9.59 14.19
N LEU A 191 -3.12 -9.95 13.41
CA LEU A 191 -4.36 -9.18 13.36
C LEU A 191 -5.00 -9.17 14.75
N VAL A 192 -5.31 -7.98 15.27
CA VAL A 192 -5.87 -7.81 16.61
C VAL A 192 -7.38 -7.57 16.63
N PHE A 193 -7.99 -7.37 15.45
CA PHE A 193 -9.43 -7.16 15.29
C PHE A 193 -10.07 -8.38 14.63
N ASP A 194 -11.05 -8.97 15.31
CA ASP A 194 -11.76 -10.14 14.82
C ASP A 194 -12.57 -9.83 13.56
N GLY A 195 -12.51 -10.71 12.55
CA GLY A 195 -13.26 -10.57 11.31
C GLY A 195 -12.75 -9.48 10.35
N VAL A 196 -11.63 -8.82 10.67
CA VAL A 196 -11.07 -7.72 9.87
C VAL A 196 -9.72 -8.11 9.27
N LEU A 197 -9.63 -8.05 7.93
CA LEU A 197 -8.35 -8.26 7.21
C LEU A 197 -7.51 -6.98 7.10
N GLN A 198 -8.07 -5.83 7.48
CA GLN A 198 -7.39 -4.55 7.44
C GLN A 198 -6.42 -4.45 8.62
N GLU A 199 -5.16 -4.14 8.32
CA GLU A 199 -4.15 -3.88 9.34
C GLU A 199 -4.36 -2.51 9.99
N VAL A 200 -4.12 -2.45 11.29
CA VAL A 200 -4.24 -1.25 12.10
C VAL A 200 -2.89 -0.82 12.69
N VAL A 201 -2.80 0.46 13.00
CA VAL A 201 -1.71 1.12 13.72
C VAL A 201 -2.34 1.89 14.87
N LEU A 202 -1.83 1.72 16.08
CA LEU A 202 -2.17 2.63 17.17
C LEU A 202 -1.30 3.88 17.04
N PHE A 203 -1.95 5.01 16.79
CA PHE A 203 -1.31 6.32 16.78
C PHE A 203 -1.39 6.93 18.17
N CYS A 204 -0.24 7.23 18.77
CA CYS A 204 -0.11 7.86 20.08
C CYS A 204 0.72 9.14 19.94
N GLY A 205 0.04 10.29 19.89
CA GLY A 205 0.67 11.60 19.71
C GLY A 205 0.61 12.47 20.97
N VAL A 206 1.64 13.29 21.18
CA VAL A 206 1.65 14.43 22.10
C VAL A 206 1.66 15.73 21.29
N VAL A 207 0.60 16.53 21.42
CA VAL A 207 0.46 17.81 20.72
C VAL A 207 1.54 18.78 21.23
N GLY A 208 2.22 19.48 20.32
CA GLY A 208 3.31 20.38 20.68
C GLY A 208 4.08 20.90 19.48
N THR A 209 4.81 21.99 19.69
CA THR A 209 5.71 22.58 18.69
C THR A 209 7.09 21.90 18.66
N GLY A 210 7.82 22.08 17.56
CA GLY A 210 9.19 21.57 17.36
C GLY A 210 9.27 20.49 16.29
N PRO A 211 10.47 20.02 15.91
CA PRO A 211 10.56 18.87 15.04
C PRO A 211 9.93 17.69 15.79
N ALA A 212 8.86 17.13 15.21
CA ALA A 212 8.24 15.93 15.75
C ALA A 212 9.30 14.85 15.99
N ARG A 213 9.11 13.97 16.97
CA ARG A 213 9.90 12.74 17.14
C ARG A 213 9.01 11.56 16.82
N ILE A 214 9.48 10.63 16.00
CA ILE A 214 8.72 9.42 15.66
C ILE A 214 9.36 8.19 16.30
N ARG A 215 8.51 7.38 16.92
CA ARG A 215 8.82 6.05 17.46
C ARG A 215 7.96 5.03 16.74
N THR A 216 8.53 3.91 16.35
CA THR A 216 7.75 2.77 15.85
C THR A 216 8.04 1.54 16.70
N VAL A 217 7.00 0.75 16.93
CA VAL A 217 7.07 -0.45 17.74
C VAL A 217 6.25 -1.53 17.08
N THR A 218 6.80 -2.74 17.02
CA THR A 218 6.06 -3.91 16.56
C THR A 218 5.86 -4.84 17.76
N LEU A 219 4.61 -5.15 18.07
CA LEU A 219 4.20 -6.01 19.17
C LEU A 219 3.71 -7.35 18.62
N ALA A 220 3.93 -8.44 19.35
CA ALA A 220 3.43 -9.76 18.95
C ALA A 220 1.88 -9.82 18.87
N GLY A 221 1.18 -9.01 19.67
CA GLY A 221 -0.28 -8.94 19.69
C GLY A 221 -0.79 -7.89 20.68
N ALA A 222 -2.12 -7.80 20.82
CA ALA A 222 -2.75 -6.78 21.66
C ALA A 222 -2.43 -6.94 23.15
N ASP A 223 -2.16 -8.16 23.63
CA ASP A 223 -1.86 -8.43 25.04
C ASP A 223 -0.54 -7.79 25.51
N ALA A 224 0.43 -7.66 24.60
CA ALA A 224 1.71 -7.01 24.87
C ALA A 224 1.58 -5.49 25.18
N LEU A 225 0.39 -4.90 24.96
CA LEU A 225 0.11 -3.52 25.38
C LEU A 225 0.03 -3.35 26.90
N ALA A 226 -0.11 -4.45 27.66
CA ALA A 226 -0.15 -4.38 29.12
C ALA A 226 1.19 -3.96 29.73
N ASP A 227 2.29 -4.38 29.12
CA ASP A 227 3.64 -4.30 29.69
C ASP A 227 4.52 -3.22 29.02
N ILE A 228 4.03 -2.57 27.97
CA ILE A 228 4.80 -1.59 27.21
C ILE A 228 4.87 -0.23 27.93
N ASP A 229 6.09 0.26 28.14
CA ASP A 229 6.34 1.66 28.49
C ASP A 229 6.79 2.45 27.25
N VAL A 230 5.81 3.07 26.59
CA VAL A 230 5.99 3.83 25.34
C VAL A 230 7.05 4.92 25.47
N GLU A 231 7.19 5.53 26.65
CA GLU A 231 8.08 6.68 26.87
C GLU A 231 9.56 6.28 26.98
N ARG A 232 9.84 4.99 27.28
CA ARG A 232 11.22 4.45 27.34
C ARG A 232 11.77 4.00 26.00
N LEU A 233 10.96 4.03 24.95
CA LEU A 233 11.34 3.50 23.64
C LEU A 233 12.22 4.51 22.89
N ALA A 234 13.24 3.97 22.22
CA ALA A 234 14.11 4.75 21.36
C ALA A 234 13.29 5.46 20.27
N SER A 235 13.69 6.68 19.93
CA SER A 235 12.99 7.52 18.97
C SER A 235 13.94 8.12 17.96
N ALA A 236 13.49 8.25 16.72
CA ALA A 236 14.17 9.07 15.73
C ALA A 236 13.58 10.49 15.73
N PRO A 237 14.37 11.54 15.43
CA PRO A 237 13.79 12.79 14.99
C PRO A 237 12.90 12.50 13.79
N ALA A 238 11.69 13.07 13.78
CA ALA A 238 10.91 13.06 12.57
C ALA A 238 11.70 13.86 11.55
N LEU A 239 11.90 13.18 10.45
CA LEU A 239 12.72 13.68 9.41
C LEU A 239 11.84 14.61 8.58
N LEU A 240 11.83 15.88 9.00
CA LEU A 240 11.13 16.97 8.32
C LEU A 240 11.62 17.01 6.87
N HIS A 241 10.67 17.24 5.97
CA HIS A 241 10.83 17.31 4.52
C HIS A 241 10.59 15.99 3.78
N GLU A 242 9.74 16.16 2.77
CA GLU A 242 9.20 15.24 1.76
C GLU A 242 7.88 14.53 2.12
N HIS A 243 7.02 14.38 1.11
CA HIS A 243 5.75 13.62 1.09
C HIS A 243 5.93 12.10 1.40
N GLU A 244 7.04 11.74 2.06
CA GLU A 244 7.54 10.39 2.26
C GLU A 244 6.59 9.54 3.10
N LYS A 245 6.65 8.24 2.80
CA LYS A 245 5.92 7.21 3.53
C LYS A 245 6.61 6.98 4.88
N TRP A 246 5.83 6.77 5.92
CA TRP A 246 6.33 6.51 7.28
C TRP A 246 6.84 5.08 7.46
N THR A 247 6.73 4.21 6.45
CA THR A 247 7.32 2.86 6.44
C THR A 247 8.83 2.86 6.76
N LYS A 248 9.55 3.92 6.39
CA LYS A 248 10.98 4.07 6.72
C LYS A 248 11.27 4.13 8.23
N TYR A 249 10.32 4.57 9.07
CA TYR A 249 10.53 4.70 10.52
C TYR A 249 10.57 3.37 11.27
N PHE A 250 10.39 2.24 10.57
CA PHE A 250 10.69 0.90 11.08
C PHE A 250 12.16 0.50 10.90
N LEU A 251 12.98 1.36 10.29
CA LEU A 251 14.43 1.23 10.22
C LEU A 251 15.08 2.03 11.36
N ASP A 252 16.31 1.65 11.70
CA ASP A 252 17.14 2.43 12.61
C ASP A 252 17.46 3.83 12.02
N PRO A 253 17.60 4.88 12.86
CA PRO A 253 17.84 6.25 12.38
C PRO A 253 19.02 6.36 11.40
N ALA A 254 20.13 5.66 11.67
CA ALA A 254 21.32 5.66 10.82
C ALA A 254 21.03 5.11 9.42
N ALA A 255 20.20 4.07 9.29
CA ALA A 255 19.81 3.53 8.00
C ALA A 255 18.92 4.50 7.22
N ILE A 256 18.05 5.25 7.91
CA ILE A 256 17.21 6.26 7.26
C ILE A 256 18.05 7.44 6.76
N GLU A 257 19.02 7.91 7.55
CA GLU A 257 19.96 8.97 7.16
C GLU A 257 20.81 8.53 5.97
N LEU A 258 21.33 7.30 5.98
CA LEU A 258 22.05 6.72 4.87
C LEU A 258 21.23 6.71 3.57
N LEU A 259 20.01 6.17 3.61
CA LEU A 259 19.15 6.11 2.42
C LEU A 259 18.85 7.52 1.90
N ARG A 260 18.63 8.50 2.77
CA ARG A 260 18.45 9.90 2.35
C ARG A 260 19.67 10.48 1.68
N ALA A 261 20.86 10.27 2.26
CA ALA A 261 22.11 10.74 1.67
C ALA A 261 22.30 10.14 0.26
N LEU A 262 22.02 8.85 0.08
CA LEU A 262 22.07 8.19 -1.22
C LEU A 262 21.04 8.75 -2.20
N LYS A 263 19.79 8.96 -1.77
CA LYS A 263 18.73 9.54 -2.61
C LYS A 263 19.03 10.97 -3.07
N ALA A 264 19.66 11.77 -2.20
CA ALA A 264 20.05 13.15 -2.50
C ALA A 264 21.35 13.24 -3.31
N SER A 265 22.12 12.16 -3.41
CA SER A 265 23.36 12.13 -4.17
C SER A 265 23.11 12.08 -5.68
N ALA A 266 24.09 12.54 -6.46
CA ALA A 266 24.03 12.49 -7.92
C ALA A 266 24.37 11.10 -8.51
N THR A 267 24.69 10.10 -7.66
CA THR A 267 25.08 8.75 -8.12
C THR A 267 23.90 7.92 -8.60
N LEU A 268 22.70 8.24 -8.12
CA LEU A 268 21.46 7.55 -8.47
C LEU A 268 20.60 8.44 -9.38
N THR A 269 19.88 7.80 -10.30
CA THR A 269 18.82 8.43 -11.09
C THR A 269 17.48 7.80 -10.74
N ARG A 270 16.38 8.41 -11.20
CA ARG A 270 15.03 7.86 -11.03
C ARG A 270 14.66 6.99 -12.21
N LEU A 271 13.94 5.89 -11.98
CA LEU A 271 13.43 5.03 -13.06
C LEU A 271 12.63 5.84 -14.09
N GLY A 272 11.79 6.77 -13.64
CA GLY A 272 10.99 7.65 -14.49
C GLY A 272 11.78 8.62 -15.38
N ALA A 273 13.08 8.78 -15.13
CA ALA A 273 13.97 9.53 -16.03
C ALA A 273 14.48 8.66 -17.19
N LEU A 274 14.38 7.33 -17.07
CA LEU A 274 14.90 6.36 -18.02
C LEU A 274 13.80 5.54 -18.71
N ALA A 275 12.64 5.41 -18.08
CA ALA A 275 11.56 4.56 -18.55
C ALA A 275 10.18 5.04 -18.05
N GLU A 276 9.15 4.79 -18.85
CA GLU A 276 7.74 5.00 -18.51
C GLU A 276 7.15 3.68 -17.97
N VAL A 277 6.40 3.76 -16.87
CA VAL A 277 5.75 2.58 -16.27
C VAL A 277 4.25 2.68 -16.45
N ASP A 278 3.65 1.64 -17.02
CA ASP A 278 2.22 1.53 -17.23
C ASP A 278 1.64 0.29 -16.56
N VAL A 279 0.37 0.38 -16.16
CA VAL A 279 -0.37 -0.81 -15.70
C VAL A 279 -0.53 -1.81 -16.85
N GLY A 280 -0.40 -3.09 -16.53
CA GLY A 280 -0.76 -4.18 -17.45
C GLY A 280 -2.25 -4.16 -17.84
N ILE A 281 -2.61 -5.00 -18.80
CA ILE A 281 -3.96 -5.01 -19.38
C ILE A 281 -4.99 -5.45 -18.34
N VAL A 282 -5.90 -4.54 -18.01
CA VAL A 282 -7.06 -4.81 -17.15
C VAL A 282 -8.14 -5.46 -18.02
N THR A 283 -8.24 -6.78 -18.03
CA THR A 283 -9.23 -7.46 -18.89
C THR A 283 -10.66 -7.30 -18.38
N GLY A 284 -10.86 -7.24 -17.05
CA GLY A 284 -12.17 -7.29 -16.39
C GLY A 284 -12.74 -8.72 -16.22
N ARG A 285 -12.21 -9.70 -16.96
CA ARG A 285 -12.60 -11.11 -16.86
C ARG A 285 -11.52 -12.02 -17.46
N ASN A 286 -10.44 -12.29 -16.71
CA ASN A 286 -9.30 -13.08 -17.22
C ASN A 286 -9.72 -14.42 -17.83
N ALA A 287 -10.70 -15.12 -17.25
CA ALA A 287 -11.21 -16.39 -17.77
C ALA A 287 -11.73 -16.33 -19.22
N PHE A 288 -12.23 -15.17 -19.68
CA PHE A 288 -12.72 -14.96 -21.05
C PHE A 288 -11.62 -14.49 -22.00
N PHE A 289 -10.74 -13.61 -21.53
CA PHE A 289 -9.76 -12.91 -22.37
C PHE A 289 -8.41 -13.62 -22.50
N THR A 290 -8.10 -14.57 -21.62
CA THR A 290 -6.79 -15.23 -21.59
C THR A 290 -6.94 -16.72 -21.81
N PHE A 291 -5.94 -17.39 -22.37
CA PHE A 291 -6.00 -18.82 -22.70
C PHE A 291 -4.68 -19.54 -22.45
N THR A 292 -4.76 -20.82 -22.14
CA THR A 292 -3.66 -21.79 -22.29
C THR A 292 -3.49 -22.15 -23.77
N ASP A 293 -2.39 -22.83 -24.12
CA ASP A 293 -2.17 -23.26 -25.52
C ASP A 293 -3.22 -24.29 -26.00
N GLU A 294 -3.61 -25.20 -25.11
CA GLU A 294 -4.68 -26.17 -25.36
C GLU A 294 -6.02 -25.46 -25.63
N GLN A 295 -6.40 -24.49 -24.78
CA GLN A 295 -7.65 -23.76 -24.91
C GLN A 295 -7.72 -22.96 -26.21
N VAL A 296 -6.65 -22.24 -26.56
CA VAL A 296 -6.64 -21.40 -27.76
C VAL A 296 -6.71 -22.26 -29.03
N THR A 297 -6.12 -23.45 -29.00
CA THR A 297 -6.15 -24.43 -30.10
C THR A 297 -7.53 -25.07 -30.23
N ALA A 298 -8.11 -25.55 -29.12
CA ALA A 298 -9.45 -26.16 -29.10
C ALA A 298 -10.54 -25.19 -29.58
N LEU A 299 -10.40 -23.89 -29.27
CA LEU A 299 -11.33 -22.85 -29.71
C LEU A 299 -11.01 -22.28 -31.10
N GLY A 300 -9.88 -22.64 -31.72
CA GLY A 300 -9.47 -22.09 -33.02
C GLY A 300 -9.14 -20.58 -33.00
N LEU A 301 -8.75 -20.04 -31.84
CA LEU A 301 -8.59 -18.59 -31.62
C LEU A 301 -7.16 -18.08 -31.78
N ARG A 302 -6.19 -18.93 -32.12
CA ARG A 302 -4.74 -18.59 -32.06
C ARG A 302 -4.39 -17.35 -32.88
N ARG A 303 -4.97 -17.19 -34.07
CA ARG A 303 -4.78 -16.01 -34.94
C ARG A 303 -5.34 -14.69 -34.40
N HIS A 304 -6.23 -14.78 -33.41
CA HIS A 304 -6.85 -13.62 -32.73
C HIS A 304 -6.24 -13.38 -31.36
N CYS A 305 -5.07 -13.95 -31.08
CA CYS A 305 -4.40 -13.82 -29.81
C CYS A 305 -2.98 -13.26 -29.97
N VAL A 306 -2.51 -12.58 -28.93
CA VAL A 306 -1.12 -12.13 -28.79
C VAL A 306 -0.44 -12.85 -27.62
N PRO A 307 0.90 -12.94 -27.61
CA PRO A 307 1.64 -13.50 -26.48
C PRO A 307 1.40 -12.70 -25.19
N LEU A 308 1.27 -13.42 -24.08
CA LEU A 308 0.89 -12.88 -22.77
C LEU A 308 1.75 -13.45 -21.64
N VAL A 309 2.18 -12.58 -20.72
CA VAL A 309 2.58 -12.89 -19.35
C VAL A 309 1.37 -12.62 -18.45
N SER A 310 0.73 -13.69 -17.97
CA SER A 310 -0.51 -13.59 -17.20
C SER A 310 -0.30 -13.49 -15.70
N ARG A 311 0.84 -13.97 -15.20
CA ARG A 311 1.19 -14.06 -13.78
C ARG A 311 2.67 -13.76 -13.56
N SER A 312 2.99 -13.22 -12.38
CA SER A 312 4.37 -12.93 -11.97
C SER A 312 5.28 -14.16 -11.91
N ALA A 313 4.74 -15.35 -11.61
CA ALA A 313 5.50 -16.59 -11.52
C ALA A 313 6.18 -17.02 -12.84
N GLN A 314 5.71 -16.50 -13.98
CA GLN A 314 6.29 -16.74 -15.31
C GLN A 314 7.62 -16.01 -15.51
N LEU A 315 7.87 -14.95 -14.74
CA LEU A 315 9.07 -14.12 -14.86
C LEU A 315 10.14 -14.63 -13.89
N SER A 316 10.85 -15.69 -14.27
CA SER A 316 11.86 -16.36 -13.44
C SER A 316 13.27 -15.77 -13.54
N GLY A 317 13.67 -15.23 -14.70
CA GLY A 317 14.98 -14.64 -14.95
C GLY A 317 15.00 -13.12 -15.10
N LEU A 318 16.19 -12.60 -15.44
CA LEU A 318 16.37 -11.23 -15.91
C LEU A 318 15.80 -11.07 -17.32
N ILE A 319 15.87 -12.12 -18.14
CA ILE A 319 15.38 -12.15 -19.52
C ILE A 319 14.25 -13.18 -19.62
N TYR A 320 13.10 -12.75 -20.15
CA TYR A 320 11.99 -13.62 -20.53
C TYR A 320 11.94 -13.74 -22.05
N ASP A 321 12.48 -14.85 -22.56
CA ASP A 321 12.62 -15.16 -23.98
C ASP A 321 11.57 -16.19 -24.48
N THR A 322 11.71 -16.60 -25.74
CA THR A 322 10.81 -17.56 -26.37
C THR A 322 10.85 -18.95 -25.73
N ASP A 323 11.97 -19.35 -25.14
CA ASP A 323 12.14 -20.66 -24.51
C ASP A 323 11.49 -20.69 -23.12
N CYS A 324 11.64 -19.61 -22.37
CA CYS A 324 10.89 -19.37 -21.13
C CYS A 324 9.39 -19.46 -21.41
N ARG A 325 8.93 -18.77 -22.46
CA ARG A 325 7.53 -18.80 -22.88
C ARG A 325 7.07 -20.19 -23.31
N ALA A 326 7.86 -20.92 -24.09
CA ALA A 326 7.52 -22.26 -24.54
C ALA A 326 7.35 -23.21 -23.32
N SER A 327 8.23 -23.09 -22.33
CA SER A 327 8.15 -23.84 -21.08
C SER A 327 6.88 -23.51 -20.28
N ASP A 328 6.50 -22.23 -20.20
CA ASP A 328 5.24 -21.82 -19.56
C ASP A 328 4.00 -22.40 -20.24
N LEU A 329 3.96 -22.38 -21.57
CA LEU A 329 2.86 -22.96 -22.35
C LEU A 329 2.77 -24.47 -22.13
N ALA A 330 3.90 -25.16 -22.14
CA ALA A 330 3.98 -26.60 -21.83
C ALA A 330 3.52 -26.92 -20.39
N ALA A 331 3.80 -26.03 -19.44
CA ALA A 331 3.33 -26.13 -18.06
C ALA A 331 1.86 -25.72 -17.86
N GLY A 332 1.09 -25.53 -18.94
CA GLY A 332 -0.33 -25.18 -18.89
C GLY A 332 -0.61 -23.77 -18.37
N GLN A 333 0.39 -22.87 -18.38
CA GLN A 333 0.18 -21.48 -18.02
C GLN A 333 -0.64 -20.76 -19.10
N ARG A 334 -1.39 -19.73 -18.69
CA ARG A 334 -2.12 -18.87 -19.63
C ARG A 334 -1.14 -17.95 -20.33
N GLY A 335 -0.82 -18.28 -21.57
CA GLY A 335 0.14 -17.54 -22.37
C GLY A 335 -0.47 -16.74 -23.52
N TRP A 336 -1.78 -16.74 -23.72
CA TRP A 336 -2.43 -16.05 -24.83
C TRP A 336 -3.45 -15.01 -24.33
N LEU A 337 -3.47 -13.83 -24.96
CA LEU A 337 -4.48 -12.79 -24.74
C LEU A 337 -5.29 -12.58 -26.01
N LEU A 338 -6.62 -12.56 -25.89
CA LEU A 338 -7.54 -12.22 -26.98
C LEU A 338 -7.30 -10.77 -27.46
N ASN A 339 -6.92 -10.63 -28.72
CA ASN A 339 -6.80 -9.39 -29.46
C ASN A 339 -7.75 -9.44 -30.68
N ALA A 340 -9.05 -9.38 -30.40
CA ALA A 340 -10.08 -9.52 -31.40
C ALA A 340 -10.30 -8.20 -32.18
N PRO A 341 -10.52 -8.25 -33.51
CA PRO A 341 -10.94 -7.08 -34.29
C PRO A 341 -12.30 -6.54 -33.81
N ARG A 342 -12.57 -5.28 -34.16
CA ARG A 342 -13.87 -4.64 -33.86
C ARG A 342 -15.03 -5.32 -34.57
N GLU A 343 -14.78 -5.82 -35.78
CA GLU A 343 -15.74 -6.52 -36.64
C GLU A 343 -15.25 -7.94 -36.89
N PRO A 344 -15.65 -8.92 -36.05
CA PRO A 344 -15.21 -10.30 -36.20
C PRO A 344 -15.92 -10.97 -37.40
N ALA A 345 -15.13 -11.40 -38.40
CA ALA A 345 -15.63 -12.20 -39.52
C ALA A 345 -15.45 -13.72 -39.31
N ASP A 346 -14.59 -14.11 -38.38
CA ASP A 346 -14.27 -15.50 -38.10
C ASP A 346 -15.38 -16.18 -37.27
N PRO A 347 -15.93 -17.31 -37.73
CA PRO A 347 -16.96 -18.07 -37.00
C PRO A 347 -16.53 -18.48 -35.59
N ALA A 348 -15.27 -18.90 -35.40
CA ALA A 348 -14.77 -19.36 -34.10
C ALA A 348 -14.70 -18.21 -33.09
N LEU A 349 -14.19 -17.04 -33.52
CA LEU A 349 -14.18 -15.83 -32.71
C LEU A 349 -15.59 -15.35 -32.36
N THR A 350 -16.49 -15.36 -33.34
CA THR A 350 -17.88 -14.97 -33.16
C THR A 350 -18.59 -15.88 -32.14
N ALA A 351 -18.36 -17.19 -32.22
CA ALA A 351 -18.89 -18.15 -31.27
C ALA A 351 -18.38 -17.90 -29.84
N HIS A 352 -17.08 -17.61 -29.67
CA HIS A 352 -16.50 -17.27 -28.37
C HIS A 352 -17.11 -15.99 -27.77
N ILE A 353 -17.29 -14.94 -28.59
CA ILE A 353 -17.92 -13.69 -28.16
C ILE A 353 -19.37 -13.94 -27.70
N ARG A 354 -20.17 -14.68 -28.49
CA ARG A 354 -21.55 -15.04 -28.13
C ARG A 354 -21.63 -15.86 -26.84
N ALA A 355 -20.68 -16.76 -26.61
CA ALA A 355 -20.59 -17.52 -25.36
C ALA A 355 -20.33 -16.59 -24.16
N GLY A 356 -19.45 -15.59 -24.33
CA GLY A 356 -19.24 -14.53 -23.34
C GLY A 356 -20.48 -13.69 -23.05
N GLU A 357 -21.30 -13.42 -24.08
CA GLU A 357 -22.57 -12.71 -23.94
C GLU A 357 -23.58 -13.53 -23.15
N ALA A 358 -23.78 -14.80 -23.52
CA ALA A 358 -24.67 -15.73 -22.82
C ALA A 358 -24.29 -15.89 -21.34
N ALA A 359 -23.00 -15.84 -21.02
CA ALA A 359 -22.49 -15.92 -19.66
C ALA A 359 -22.40 -14.57 -18.91
N GLY A 360 -22.88 -13.48 -19.52
CA GLY A 360 -22.96 -12.17 -18.88
C GLY A 360 -21.62 -11.42 -18.74
N VAL A 361 -20.56 -11.83 -19.47
CA VAL A 361 -19.24 -11.17 -19.41
C VAL A 361 -19.33 -9.70 -19.81
N HIS A 362 -20.13 -9.38 -20.84
CA HIS A 362 -20.40 -8.03 -21.34
C HIS A 362 -20.99 -7.08 -20.28
N ARG A 363 -21.69 -7.61 -19.27
CA ARG A 363 -22.31 -6.81 -18.20
C ARG A 363 -21.34 -6.42 -17.09
N GLY A 364 -20.14 -7.02 -17.06
CA GLY A 364 -19.12 -6.66 -16.09
C GLY A 364 -18.64 -5.22 -16.30
N TYR A 365 -18.44 -4.46 -15.21
CA TYR A 365 -18.14 -3.02 -15.24
C TYR A 365 -17.12 -2.59 -16.31
N LYS A 366 -15.99 -3.31 -16.44
CA LYS A 366 -14.97 -2.97 -17.45
C LYS A 366 -15.40 -3.28 -18.88
N CYS A 367 -16.15 -4.36 -19.09
CA CYS A 367 -16.67 -4.73 -20.41
C CYS A 367 -17.81 -3.80 -20.84
N SER A 368 -18.70 -3.42 -19.91
CA SER A 368 -19.89 -2.62 -20.20
C SER A 368 -19.59 -1.18 -20.62
N ILE A 369 -18.39 -0.66 -20.32
CA ILE A 369 -17.95 0.69 -20.68
C ILE A 369 -17.09 0.73 -21.95
N ARG A 370 -16.92 -0.40 -22.65
CA ARG A 370 -16.10 -0.53 -23.87
C ARG A 370 -16.98 -0.68 -25.10
N THR A 371 -16.51 -0.15 -26.22
CA THR A 371 -17.17 -0.30 -27.51
C THR A 371 -16.14 -0.74 -28.57
N PRO A 372 -16.17 -2.00 -29.06
CA PRO A 372 -17.01 -3.10 -28.58
C PRO A 372 -16.58 -3.66 -27.22
N TRP A 373 -17.47 -4.37 -26.52
CA TRP A 373 -17.25 -4.80 -25.13
C TRP A 373 -16.06 -5.78 -24.98
N TRP A 374 -15.75 -6.53 -26.04
CA TRP A 374 -14.68 -7.54 -26.11
C TRP A 374 -13.31 -6.97 -26.51
N SER A 375 -13.18 -5.66 -26.77
CA SER A 375 -11.88 -5.06 -27.10
C SER A 375 -11.13 -4.68 -25.81
N THR A 376 -9.89 -5.14 -25.65
CA THR A 376 -9.04 -4.69 -24.55
C THR A 376 -8.25 -3.45 -24.99
N PRO A 377 -8.41 -2.29 -24.32
CA PRO A 377 -7.69 -1.07 -24.71
C PRO A 377 -6.20 -1.16 -24.37
N SER A 378 -5.40 -0.28 -25.01
CA SER A 378 -3.98 -0.07 -24.70
C SER A 378 -3.12 -1.34 -24.84
N LEU A 379 -3.33 -2.10 -25.91
CA LEU A 379 -2.50 -3.25 -26.25
C LEU A 379 -1.22 -2.75 -26.92
N TRP A 380 -0.08 -3.00 -26.26
CA TRP A 380 1.26 -2.75 -26.78
C TRP A 380 2.26 -3.69 -26.11
N GLN A 381 3.41 -3.85 -26.73
CA GLN A 381 4.51 -4.73 -26.29
C GLN A 381 5.54 -3.89 -25.54
N PRO A 382 5.77 -4.15 -24.24
CA PRO A 382 6.82 -3.47 -23.47
C PRO A 382 8.21 -3.99 -23.75
N ASP A 383 9.21 -3.17 -23.44
CA ASP A 383 10.62 -3.58 -23.42
C ASP A 383 10.91 -4.41 -22.16
N LEU A 384 10.23 -4.06 -21.06
CA LEU A 384 10.47 -4.62 -19.72
C LEU A 384 9.14 -4.90 -18.99
N PHE A 385 9.15 -5.89 -18.11
CA PHE A 385 8.08 -6.19 -17.17
C PHE A 385 8.52 -5.86 -15.75
N LEU A 386 7.71 -5.07 -15.03
CA LEU A 386 7.94 -4.78 -13.60
C LEU A 386 6.86 -5.44 -12.77
N LEU A 387 7.25 -6.21 -11.74
CA LEU A 387 6.27 -6.80 -10.84
C LEU A 387 5.49 -5.72 -10.09
N ARG A 388 4.17 -5.71 -10.25
CA ARG A 388 3.27 -4.86 -9.45
C ARG A 388 3.12 -5.41 -8.05
N GLN A 389 2.76 -6.69 -7.94
CA GLN A 389 2.54 -7.39 -6.66
C GLN A 389 3.71 -8.32 -6.37
N ILE A 390 4.43 -8.00 -5.31
CA ILE A 390 5.74 -8.55 -4.95
C ILE A 390 5.63 -9.28 -3.62
N HIS A 391 5.86 -10.61 -3.65
CA HIS A 391 5.95 -11.41 -2.42
C HIS A 391 7.40 -11.53 -1.93
N ALA A 392 8.33 -11.95 -2.79
CA ALA A 392 9.73 -12.14 -2.42
C ALA A 392 10.54 -10.85 -2.55
N ALA A 393 10.72 -10.35 -3.78
CA ALA A 393 11.57 -9.22 -4.09
C ALA A 393 11.09 -8.48 -5.35
N PRO A 394 11.41 -7.17 -5.49
CA PRO A 394 11.20 -6.44 -6.74
C PRO A 394 11.88 -7.16 -7.90
N ARG A 395 11.32 -7.03 -9.11
CA ARG A 395 11.87 -7.66 -10.30
C ARG A 395 11.51 -6.87 -11.55
N LEU A 396 12.52 -6.59 -12.36
CA LEU A 396 12.42 -5.93 -13.66
C LEU A 396 12.99 -6.88 -14.72
N THR A 397 12.15 -7.44 -15.59
CA THR A 397 12.53 -8.52 -16.52
C THR A 397 12.42 -8.04 -17.96
N VAL A 398 13.43 -8.30 -18.78
CA VAL A 398 13.45 -8.00 -20.22
C VAL A 398 12.44 -8.86 -20.97
N ASN A 399 11.66 -8.23 -21.84
CA ASN A 399 10.68 -8.90 -22.68
C ASN A 399 11.27 -9.29 -24.04
N ALA A 400 12.08 -10.34 -24.07
CA ALA A 400 12.62 -10.90 -25.32
C ALA A 400 11.59 -11.79 -26.07
N ALA A 401 10.55 -12.25 -25.38
CA ALA A 401 9.47 -13.07 -25.96
C ALA A 401 8.43 -12.27 -26.76
N GLY A 402 8.50 -10.95 -26.72
CA GLY A 402 7.55 -10.08 -27.39
C GLY A 402 6.12 -10.19 -26.84
N ALA A 403 5.95 -10.45 -25.55
CA ALA A 403 4.64 -10.58 -24.91
C ALA A 403 4.09 -9.24 -24.40
N THR A 404 2.80 -9.19 -24.08
CA THR A 404 2.22 -8.16 -23.20
C THR A 404 1.90 -8.76 -21.83
N SER A 405 1.32 -7.99 -20.90
CA SER A 405 0.96 -8.50 -19.56
C SER A 405 -0.45 -8.14 -19.11
N THR A 406 -0.98 -8.88 -18.14
CA THR A 406 -2.17 -8.48 -17.37
C THR A 406 -1.81 -7.47 -16.28
N ASP A 407 -2.81 -6.86 -15.66
CA ASP A 407 -2.67 -5.88 -14.56
C ASP A 407 -1.95 -6.39 -13.29
N THR A 408 -1.52 -7.65 -13.25
CA THR A 408 -0.63 -8.20 -12.22
C THR A 408 0.84 -7.84 -12.40
N VAL A 409 1.22 -7.43 -13.61
CA VAL A 409 2.60 -7.09 -13.99
C VAL A 409 2.54 -5.79 -14.80
N HIS A 410 3.30 -4.80 -14.38
CA HIS A 410 3.43 -3.53 -15.11
C HIS A 410 4.24 -3.73 -16.39
N ARG A 411 3.93 -2.88 -17.35
CA ARG A 411 4.59 -2.79 -18.65
C ARG A 411 5.48 -1.56 -18.64
N VAL A 412 6.73 -1.72 -19.02
CA VAL A 412 7.73 -0.66 -18.94
C VAL A 412 8.31 -0.43 -20.32
N ARG A 413 8.34 0.84 -20.74
CA ARG A 413 8.94 1.30 -21.99
C ARG A 413 10.20 2.10 -21.67
N VAL A 414 11.34 1.73 -22.25
CA VAL A 414 12.58 2.48 -22.04
C VAL A 414 12.63 3.73 -22.92
N GLY A 415 13.33 4.75 -22.45
CA GLY A 415 13.60 5.96 -23.22
C GLY A 415 14.64 5.72 -24.33
N PRO A 416 14.78 6.67 -25.26
CA PRO A 416 15.77 6.57 -26.33
C PRO A 416 17.19 6.40 -25.78
N GLY A 417 17.94 5.43 -26.32
CA GLY A 417 19.34 5.18 -25.95
C GLY A 417 19.54 4.41 -24.64
N VAL A 418 18.46 4.01 -23.96
CA VAL A 418 18.53 3.17 -22.76
C VAL A 418 18.51 1.70 -23.16
N ASP A 419 19.53 0.94 -22.75
CA ASP A 419 19.54 -0.52 -22.91
C ASP A 419 18.63 -1.17 -21.85
N PRO A 420 17.55 -1.89 -22.26
CA PRO A 420 16.66 -2.59 -21.35
C PRO A 420 17.37 -3.62 -20.47
N ALA A 421 18.35 -4.35 -21.00
CA ALA A 421 19.02 -5.43 -20.28
C ALA A 421 19.95 -4.86 -19.20
N ALA A 422 20.72 -3.83 -19.54
CA ALA A 422 21.54 -3.12 -18.58
C ALA A 422 20.69 -2.45 -17.48
N LEU A 423 19.57 -1.81 -17.86
CA LEU A 423 18.62 -1.22 -16.90
C LEU A 423 18.04 -2.28 -15.95
N ALA A 424 17.64 -3.44 -16.48
CA ALA A 424 17.17 -4.56 -15.68
C ALA A 424 18.25 -5.05 -14.72
N ALA A 425 19.50 -5.21 -15.16
CA ALA A 425 20.60 -5.66 -14.31
C ALA A 425 20.85 -4.69 -13.15
N VAL A 426 21.04 -3.39 -13.44
CA VAL A 426 21.30 -2.40 -12.38
C VAL A 426 20.12 -2.22 -11.43
N PHE A 427 18.88 -2.49 -11.85
CA PHE A 427 17.70 -2.43 -10.98
C PHE A 427 17.77 -3.45 -9.82
N HIS A 428 18.42 -4.59 -10.02
CA HIS A 428 18.56 -5.65 -9.01
C HIS A 428 19.74 -5.37 -8.08
N ASN A 429 19.63 -4.32 -7.28
CA ASN A 429 20.62 -3.95 -6.26
C ASN A 429 19.94 -3.66 -4.91
N SER A 430 20.73 -3.70 -3.83
CA SER A 430 20.24 -3.54 -2.46
C SER A 430 19.68 -2.15 -2.14
N VAL A 431 20.20 -1.08 -2.76
CA VAL A 431 19.71 0.29 -2.55
C VAL A 431 18.31 0.44 -3.16
N THR A 432 18.14 0.09 -4.43
CA THR A 432 16.83 0.13 -5.12
C THR A 432 15.80 -0.75 -4.42
N PHE A 433 16.22 -1.92 -3.92
CA PHE A 433 15.33 -2.83 -3.18
C PHE A 433 14.89 -2.25 -1.83
N ALA A 434 15.77 -1.58 -1.08
CA ALA A 434 15.40 -0.88 0.14
C ALA A 434 14.37 0.23 -0.15
N PHE A 435 14.58 1.00 -1.22
CA PHE A 435 13.62 2.02 -1.65
C PHE A 435 12.29 1.44 -2.11
N ALA A 436 12.28 0.29 -2.78
CA ALA A 436 11.04 -0.38 -3.16
C ALA A 436 10.15 -0.70 -1.96
N GLU A 437 10.72 -1.14 -0.84
CA GLU A 437 9.96 -1.40 0.39
C GLU A 437 9.46 -0.10 1.07
N ILE A 438 10.25 0.98 1.00
CA ILE A 438 9.84 2.29 1.54
C ILE A 438 8.73 2.91 0.71
N MET A 439 8.83 2.79 -0.62
CA MET A 439 8.00 3.49 -1.59
C MET A 439 6.77 2.70 -2.02
N GLY A 440 6.78 1.37 -1.89
CA GLY A 440 5.62 0.54 -2.17
C GLY A 440 4.56 0.62 -1.07
N ARG A 441 3.51 -0.18 -1.24
CA ARG A 441 2.38 -0.33 -0.32
C ARG A 441 2.31 -1.78 0.11
N SER A 442 2.48 -2.05 1.39
CA SER A 442 2.33 -3.38 1.95
C SER A 442 0.87 -3.63 2.32
N TYR A 443 0.28 -4.71 1.81
CA TYR A 443 -1.04 -5.17 2.22
C TYR A 443 -0.95 -6.48 3.01
N GLY A 444 -2.06 -6.86 3.63
CA GLY A 444 -2.18 -8.13 4.36
C GLY A 444 -1.78 -9.33 3.49
N GLY A 445 -1.21 -10.36 4.10
CA GLY A 445 -0.58 -11.48 3.40
C GLY A 445 0.86 -11.19 2.93
N GLY A 446 1.44 -10.07 3.37
CA GLY A 446 2.85 -9.74 3.17
C GLY A 446 3.21 -9.31 1.75
N VAL A 447 2.23 -9.00 0.90
CA VAL A 447 2.48 -8.53 -0.47
C VAL A 447 2.85 -7.04 -0.45
N LEU A 448 3.94 -6.70 -1.16
CA LEU A 448 4.29 -5.33 -1.52
C LEU A 448 3.68 -5.00 -2.89
N GLU A 449 3.02 -3.86 -3.00
CA GLU A 449 2.50 -3.35 -4.25
C GLU A 449 3.20 -2.04 -4.62
N LEU A 450 3.74 -1.98 -5.83
CA LEU A 450 4.27 -0.74 -6.41
C LEU A 450 3.29 -0.25 -7.47
N GLU A 451 2.70 0.93 -7.31
CA GLU A 451 1.97 1.58 -8.39
C GLU A 451 2.94 2.25 -9.39
N PRO A 452 2.53 2.52 -10.65
CA PRO A 452 3.44 3.07 -11.65
C PRO A 452 4.20 4.33 -11.23
N ARG A 453 3.48 5.31 -10.66
CA ARG A 453 4.11 6.53 -10.12
C ARG A 453 5.09 6.28 -8.99
N GLU A 454 4.90 5.21 -8.21
CA GLU A 454 5.83 4.85 -7.14
C GLU A 454 7.07 4.17 -7.72
N ALA A 455 6.88 3.28 -8.70
CA ALA A 455 7.95 2.63 -9.44
C ALA A 455 8.84 3.65 -10.17
N GLU A 456 8.26 4.64 -10.85
CA GLU A 456 9.00 5.69 -11.57
C GLU A 456 9.85 6.57 -10.64
N GLN A 457 9.53 6.62 -9.35
CA GLN A 457 10.32 7.40 -8.38
C GLN A 457 11.41 6.56 -7.70
N LEU A 458 11.52 5.25 -8.01
CA LEU A 458 12.58 4.42 -7.45
C LEU A 458 13.95 4.94 -7.90
N PRO A 459 14.89 5.16 -6.97
CA PRO A 459 16.26 5.48 -7.31
C PRO A 459 17.02 4.20 -7.68
N LEU A 460 17.85 4.29 -8.70
CA LEU A 460 18.75 3.22 -9.14
C LEU A 460 20.02 3.78 -9.79
N PRO A 461 21.09 2.98 -9.91
CA PRO A 461 22.24 3.31 -10.73
C PRO A 461 21.85 3.56 -12.18
N ARG A 462 22.71 4.25 -12.94
CA ARG A 462 22.47 4.39 -14.38
C ARG A 462 22.82 3.09 -15.13
N PRO A 463 22.12 2.77 -16.24
CA PRO A 463 22.33 1.52 -16.98
C PRO A 463 23.76 1.32 -17.47
N GLU A 464 24.51 2.39 -17.73
CA GLU A 464 25.89 2.32 -18.24
C GLU A 464 26.88 1.67 -17.24
N CYS A 465 26.45 1.44 -16.00
CA CYS A 465 27.23 0.70 -15.00
C CYS A 465 27.15 -0.83 -15.17
N ALA A 466 26.29 -1.35 -16.06
CA ALA A 466 26.17 -2.77 -16.33
C ALA A 466 26.64 -3.11 -17.75
N ASP A 467 27.56 -4.07 -17.85
CA ASP A 467 27.99 -4.67 -19.10
C ASP A 467 27.25 -5.98 -19.40
N ALA A 468 27.47 -6.52 -20.61
CA ALA A 468 26.81 -7.74 -21.07
C ALA A 468 27.12 -8.96 -20.17
N ASP A 469 28.34 -9.03 -19.63
CA ASP A 469 28.74 -10.10 -18.71
C ASP A 469 27.92 -10.05 -17.42
N LEU A 470 27.76 -8.86 -16.82
CA LEU A 470 26.91 -8.70 -15.64
C LEU A 470 25.46 -9.09 -15.93
N VAL A 471 24.91 -8.69 -17.08
CA VAL A 471 23.55 -9.08 -17.50
C VAL A 471 23.41 -10.60 -17.55
N GLY A 472 24.38 -11.29 -18.18
CA GLY A 472 24.39 -12.75 -18.29
C GLY A 472 24.45 -13.45 -16.93
N ASP A 473 25.37 -13.02 -16.06
CA ASP A 473 25.53 -13.57 -14.70
C ASP A 473 24.24 -13.40 -13.88
N VAL A 474 23.63 -12.21 -13.92
CA VAL A 474 22.40 -11.93 -13.18
C VAL A 474 21.24 -12.76 -13.71
N ASP A 475 21.10 -12.93 -15.03
CA ASP A 475 20.04 -13.77 -15.60
C ASP A 475 20.16 -15.23 -15.13
N LEU A 476 21.36 -15.80 -15.17
CA LEU A 476 21.63 -17.16 -14.73
C LEU A 476 21.32 -17.36 -13.25
N LEU A 477 21.77 -16.44 -12.38
CA LEU A 477 21.52 -16.49 -10.95
C LEU A 477 20.03 -16.36 -10.63
N LEU A 478 19.31 -15.44 -11.30
CA LEU A 478 17.87 -15.29 -11.10
C LEU A 478 17.09 -16.52 -11.56
N LYS A 479 17.43 -17.11 -12.72
CA LYS A 479 16.83 -18.36 -13.21
C LYS A 479 17.08 -19.55 -12.27
N ALA A 480 18.24 -19.58 -11.60
CA ALA A 480 18.55 -20.56 -10.56
C ALA A 480 17.86 -20.31 -9.21
N GLY A 481 17.13 -19.20 -9.05
CA GLY A 481 16.51 -18.81 -7.78
C GLY A 481 17.49 -18.22 -6.76
N GLU A 482 18.71 -17.91 -7.18
CA GLU A 482 19.83 -17.44 -6.35
C GLU A 482 19.84 -15.90 -6.27
N LEU A 483 18.73 -15.32 -5.80
CA LEU A 483 18.55 -13.87 -5.74
C LEU A 483 19.64 -13.16 -4.92
N ASP A 484 20.06 -13.76 -3.82
CA ASP A 484 21.04 -13.14 -2.93
C ASP A 484 22.39 -13.03 -3.61
N LYS A 485 22.83 -14.08 -4.33
CA LYS A 485 24.04 -14.05 -5.15
C LYS A 485 23.94 -13.05 -6.30
N ALA A 486 22.77 -12.96 -6.96
CA ALA A 486 22.57 -11.96 -8.02
C ALA A 486 22.76 -10.53 -7.48
N LEU A 487 22.18 -10.26 -6.32
CA LEU A 487 22.34 -8.97 -5.64
C LEU A 487 23.79 -8.74 -5.20
N ASP A 488 24.49 -9.74 -4.66
CA ASP A 488 25.91 -9.61 -4.27
C ASP A 488 26.79 -9.20 -5.46
N VAL A 489 26.55 -9.79 -6.64
CA VAL A 489 27.31 -9.47 -7.86
C VAL A 489 27.01 -8.05 -8.35
N VAL A 490 25.73 -7.64 -8.40
CA VAL A 490 25.34 -6.29 -8.81
C VAL A 490 25.83 -5.25 -7.80
N ASP A 491 25.64 -5.48 -6.51
CA ASP A 491 26.08 -4.60 -5.44
C ASP A 491 27.60 -4.37 -5.50
N ARG A 492 28.38 -5.43 -5.73
CA ARG A 492 29.83 -5.32 -5.90
C ARG A 492 30.21 -4.52 -7.15
N ARG A 493 29.77 -4.97 -8.33
CA ARG A 493 30.24 -4.40 -9.60
C ARG A 493 29.69 -2.99 -9.84
N VAL A 494 28.44 -2.74 -9.46
CA VAL A 494 27.74 -1.49 -9.75
C VAL A 494 27.86 -0.50 -8.58
N LEU A 495 27.44 -0.88 -7.38
CA LEU A 495 27.39 0.08 -6.27
C LEU A 495 28.79 0.37 -5.70
N ILE A 496 29.61 -0.67 -5.50
CA ILE A 496 30.94 -0.52 -4.88
C ILE A 496 31.97 -0.09 -5.93
N ASP A 497 32.20 -0.92 -6.95
CA ASP A 497 33.33 -0.74 -7.87
C ASP A 497 33.11 0.45 -8.83
N ALA A 498 31.92 0.57 -9.43
CA ALA A 498 31.63 1.64 -10.40
C ALA A 498 31.20 2.97 -9.74
N LEU A 499 30.35 2.93 -8.70
CA LEU A 499 29.81 4.13 -8.06
C LEU A 499 30.55 4.56 -6.78
N GLY A 500 31.47 3.75 -6.27
CA GLY A 500 32.26 4.08 -5.07
C GLY A 500 31.44 4.13 -3.78
N VAL A 501 30.26 3.51 -3.73
CA VAL A 501 29.47 3.42 -2.50
C VAL A 501 30.21 2.52 -1.51
N PRO A 502 30.47 2.96 -0.26
CA PRO A 502 31.20 2.15 0.70
C PRO A 502 30.55 0.77 0.91
N PRO A 503 31.31 -0.34 0.96
CA PRO A 503 30.75 -1.68 1.12
C PRO A 503 29.83 -1.82 2.35
N ARG A 504 30.20 -1.15 3.45
CA ARG A 504 29.37 -1.10 4.66
C ARG A 504 28.02 -0.42 4.42
N ALA A 505 27.99 0.68 3.66
CA ALA A 505 26.74 1.35 3.32
C ALA A 505 25.84 0.47 2.46
N VAL A 506 26.40 -0.28 1.51
CA VAL A 506 25.65 -1.24 0.71
C VAL A 506 25.05 -2.36 1.58
N ALA A 507 25.84 -2.90 2.52
CA ALA A 507 25.37 -3.89 3.49
C ALA A 507 24.27 -3.33 4.41
N ASP A 508 24.36 -2.06 4.82
CA ASP A 508 23.32 -1.41 5.63
C ASP A 508 22.01 -1.23 4.82
N CYS A 509 22.10 -0.90 3.52
CA CYS A 509 20.93 -0.87 2.63
C CYS A 509 20.32 -2.26 2.44
N ARG A 510 21.15 -3.29 2.29
CA ARG A 510 20.73 -4.69 2.23
C ARG A 510 19.96 -5.09 3.49
N ALA A 511 20.49 -4.74 4.67
CA ALA A 511 19.85 -4.99 5.95
C ALA A 511 18.52 -4.22 6.08
N ALA A 512 18.46 -2.97 5.60
CA ALA A 512 17.22 -2.18 5.58
C ALA A 512 16.14 -2.84 4.71
N TRP A 513 16.50 -3.31 3.51
CA TRP A 513 15.58 -4.08 2.66
C TRP A 513 15.06 -5.33 3.38
N ALA A 514 15.96 -6.15 3.92
CA ALA A 514 15.59 -7.37 4.64
C ALA A 514 14.66 -7.08 5.82
N CYS A 515 14.96 -6.04 6.62
CA CYS A 515 14.15 -5.64 7.76
C CYS A 515 12.70 -5.30 7.36
N LEU A 516 12.52 -4.46 6.33
CA LEU A 516 11.18 -4.06 5.87
C LEU A 516 10.43 -5.22 5.18
N ARG A 517 11.13 -5.99 4.36
CA ARG A 517 10.60 -7.20 3.69
C ARG A 517 10.12 -8.23 4.71
N ASP A 518 10.93 -8.52 5.72
CA ASP A 518 10.61 -9.55 6.69
C ASP A 518 9.51 -9.08 7.64
N ARG A 519 9.47 -7.78 7.97
CA ARG A 519 8.33 -7.16 8.66
C ARG A 519 7.01 -7.37 7.92
N ARG A 520 6.97 -7.28 6.58
CA ARG A 520 5.74 -7.60 5.83
C ARG A 520 5.47 -9.09 5.73
N LYS A 521 6.48 -9.94 5.58
CA LYS A 521 6.28 -11.40 5.50
C LYS A 521 5.82 -12.02 6.82
N ARG A 522 6.29 -11.54 7.97
CA ARG A 522 5.80 -12.01 9.29
C ARG A 522 4.30 -11.80 9.49
N ARG A 523 3.71 -10.81 8.81
CA ARG A 523 2.26 -10.57 8.80
C ARG A 523 1.48 -11.55 7.90
N ALA A 524 2.17 -12.37 7.10
CA ALA A 524 1.56 -13.34 6.18
C ALA A 524 1.34 -14.72 6.85
N SER A 525 2.17 -15.09 7.82
CA SER A 525 2.03 -16.31 8.60
C SER A 525 0.89 -16.16 9.60
N ARG A 526 -0.24 -16.80 9.28
CA ARG A 526 -1.33 -17.07 10.22
C ARG A 526 -1.04 -18.33 11.02
#